data_AF-A0A955QLM2-F1
#
_entry.id   AF-A0A955QLM2-F1
#
_cell.length_a   1.000
_cell.length_b   1.000
_cell.length_c   1.000
_cell.angle_alpha   90.00
_cell.angle_beta   90.00
_cell.angle_gamma   90.00
#
_symmetry.space_group_name_H-M   'P 1'
#
loop_
_entity.id
_entity.type
_entity.pdbx_description
1 polymer ?
#
loop_
_entity_poly.entity_id
_entity_poly.type
_entity_poly.pdbx_seq_one_letter_code
_entity_poly.pdbx_strand_id
1 'polypeptide(L)'
;MMGVPGWAQVDLEYQPRSRNANGSWREGVKPKPVAGPSVELISVLADFQEPASSDHFPQSVKLKFFLEDPHAVYVTVRELDYQTYYWLDKVQPAEPWSPGFQNTFSWPSQPVLQQLTPKVDLYDLGVLVRLDAESPSSLERVAPALLFHQDAPSVVTGYFFTFKTGEDARLFATIRQESTGQEMDSQTFRRKRAGRPFTIHWEAKEADPGPYILTLSGFSLSTNQTLSQEIHFYHQPAVNP
;
A
#
# COMPACT_ATOMS: atom_id res chain seq x y z
N MET A 1 -5.66 20.01 -44.51
CA MET A 1 -5.95 19.57 -43.13
C MET A 1 -5.79 18.07 -43.09
N MET A 2 -4.62 17.57 -42.66
CA MET A 2 -4.40 16.14 -42.45
C MET A 2 -4.71 15.82 -40.99
N GLY A 3 -5.62 14.87 -40.78
CA GLY A 3 -6.01 14.39 -39.46
C GLY A 3 -4.84 13.69 -38.76
N VAL A 4 -4.64 14.05 -37.50
CA VAL A 4 -3.71 13.35 -36.61
C VAL A 4 -4.36 12.05 -36.18
N PRO A 5 -3.74 10.87 -36.36
CA PRO A 5 -4.34 9.62 -35.93
C PRO A 5 -4.21 9.47 -34.40
N GLY A 6 -5.34 9.27 -33.73
CA GLY A 6 -5.44 9.10 -32.26
C GLY A 6 -5.00 7.72 -31.77
N TRP A 7 -3.69 7.51 -31.64
CA TRP A 7 -3.08 6.23 -31.23
C TRP A 7 -2.40 6.28 -29.84
N ALA A 8 -2.66 7.31 -29.03
CA ALA A 8 -1.98 7.50 -27.73
C ALA A 8 -2.87 7.24 -26.49
N GLN A 9 -4.15 6.88 -26.66
CA GLN A 9 -5.10 6.85 -25.53
C GLN A 9 -5.48 5.44 -25.04
N VAL A 10 -5.06 4.38 -25.76
CA VAL A 10 -5.41 2.99 -25.43
C VAL A 10 -4.57 2.42 -24.28
N ASP A 11 -3.38 2.98 -24.01
CA ASP A 11 -2.46 2.39 -23.03
C ASP A 11 -2.77 2.73 -21.57
N LEU A 12 -3.59 3.74 -21.29
CA LEU A 12 -3.94 4.13 -19.93
C LEU A 12 -5.16 3.38 -19.36
N GLU A 13 -5.93 2.72 -20.20
CA GLU A 13 -7.09 1.94 -19.74
C GLU A 13 -6.64 0.79 -18.82
N TYR A 14 -7.44 0.52 -17.80
CA TYR A 14 -7.18 -0.58 -16.88
C TYR A 14 -7.36 -1.94 -17.58
N GLN A 15 -6.25 -2.61 -17.84
CA GLN A 15 -6.19 -3.82 -18.65
C GLN A 15 -5.19 -4.86 -18.12
N PRO A 16 -5.34 -6.14 -18.51
CA PRO A 16 -4.34 -7.16 -18.22
C PRO A 16 -2.98 -6.82 -18.84
N ARG A 17 -1.92 -7.07 -18.08
CA ARG A 17 -0.52 -6.94 -18.51
C ARG A 17 0.25 -8.18 -18.07
N SER A 18 1.32 -8.50 -18.81
CA SER A 18 2.19 -9.62 -18.46
C SER A 18 3.61 -9.39 -18.95
N ARG A 19 4.56 -9.98 -18.25
CA ARG A 19 5.97 -10.05 -18.65
C ARG A 19 6.55 -11.35 -18.13
N ASN A 20 7.15 -12.16 -19.00
CA ASN A 20 7.56 -13.54 -18.67
C ASN A 20 8.33 -13.67 -17.34
N ALA A 21 9.23 -12.74 -17.03
CA ALA A 21 10.02 -12.78 -15.80
C ALA A 21 9.30 -12.26 -14.53
N ASN A 22 8.16 -11.57 -14.68
CA ASN A 22 7.50 -10.84 -13.59
C ASN A 22 6.08 -11.36 -13.30
N GLY A 23 5.53 -12.22 -14.17
CA GLY A 23 4.17 -12.73 -14.09
C GLY A 23 3.16 -11.84 -14.82
N SER A 24 1.91 -11.85 -14.36
CA SER A 24 0.80 -11.05 -14.91
C SER A 24 0.08 -10.24 -13.85
N TRP A 25 -0.53 -9.12 -14.25
CA TRP A 25 -1.27 -8.23 -13.37
C TRP A 25 -2.32 -7.48 -14.19
N ARG A 26 -3.11 -6.62 -13.54
CA ARG A 26 -3.93 -5.61 -14.23
C ARG A 26 -3.50 -4.23 -13.79
N GLU A 27 -3.43 -3.30 -14.73
CA GLU A 27 -2.93 -1.94 -14.47
C GLU A 27 -3.56 -0.92 -15.42
N GLY A 28 -3.85 0.27 -14.90
CA GLY A 28 -4.30 1.43 -15.65
C GLY A 28 -5.08 2.39 -14.76
N VAL A 29 -5.90 3.24 -15.38
CA VAL A 29 -6.78 4.17 -14.69
C VAL A 29 -8.15 3.54 -14.50
N LYS A 30 -8.64 3.51 -13.25
CA LYS A 30 -9.99 3.06 -12.93
C LYS A 30 -10.96 4.24 -12.84
N PRO A 31 -12.27 4.04 -13.12
CA PRO A 31 -13.28 5.04 -12.80
C PRO A 31 -13.26 5.39 -11.31
N LYS A 32 -13.62 6.64 -10.99
CA LYS A 32 -13.76 7.11 -9.62
C LYS A 32 -14.67 6.17 -8.82
N PRO A 33 -14.21 5.61 -7.68
CA PRO A 33 -15.06 4.82 -6.80
C PRO A 33 -16.25 5.66 -6.28
N VAL A 34 -17.45 5.09 -6.30
CA VAL A 34 -18.69 5.75 -5.85
C VAL A 34 -19.10 5.39 -4.41
N ALA A 35 -18.44 4.39 -3.82
CA ALA A 35 -18.66 3.93 -2.46
C ALA A 35 -17.37 3.32 -1.88
N GLY A 36 -17.28 3.26 -0.55
CA GLY A 36 -16.16 2.66 0.16
C GLY A 36 -16.53 2.36 1.62
N PRO A 37 -15.68 1.61 2.34
CA PRO A 37 -15.91 1.32 3.75
C PRO A 37 -15.79 2.58 4.61
N SER A 38 -16.35 2.54 5.83
CA SER A 38 -16.30 3.69 6.76
C SER A 38 -14.88 4.06 7.15
N VAL A 39 -14.00 3.08 7.24
CA VAL A 39 -12.54 3.22 7.37
C VAL A 39 -11.90 2.23 6.39
N GLU A 40 -11.00 2.72 5.55
CA GLU A 40 -10.31 1.93 4.53
C GLU A 40 -8.81 1.96 4.80
N LEU A 41 -8.17 0.80 4.90
CA LEU A 41 -6.71 0.70 4.80
C LEU A 41 -6.30 0.82 3.33
N ILE A 42 -5.44 1.79 3.04
CA ILE A 42 -4.96 2.11 1.67
C ILE A 42 -3.56 1.57 1.42
N SER A 43 -2.67 1.68 2.40
CA SER A 43 -1.25 1.37 2.25
C SER A 43 -0.64 0.92 3.56
N VAL A 44 0.29 -0.02 3.50
CA VAL A 44 1.23 -0.36 4.59
C VAL A 44 2.62 -0.46 3.99
N LEU A 45 3.40 0.61 4.14
CA LEU A 45 4.75 0.72 3.61
C LEU A 45 5.77 0.77 4.75
N ALA A 46 6.94 0.18 4.55
CA ALA A 46 8.09 0.48 5.37
C ALA A 46 8.48 1.95 5.21
N ASP A 47 8.93 2.58 6.30
CA ASP A 47 9.49 3.93 6.29
C ASP A 47 10.84 3.93 5.57
N PHE A 48 10.77 4.07 4.25
CA PHE A 48 11.93 4.09 3.36
C PHE A 48 11.64 4.95 2.13
N GLN A 49 12.61 5.79 1.80
CA GLN A 49 12.66 6.54 0.56
C GLN A 49 14.07 6.42 -0.01
N GLU A 50 14.20 6.04 -1.29
CA GLU A 50 15.49 6.07 -1.95
C GLU A 50 16.00 7.52 -2.05
N PRO A 51 17.32 7.73 -1.87
CA PRO A 51 17.92 9.02 -2.16
C PRO A 51 17.54 9.48 -3.57
N ALA A 52 17.06 10.72 -3.69
CA ALA A 52 16.61 11.28 -4.96
C ALA A 52 17.71 11.14 -6.02
N SER A 53 17.50 10.26 -6.99
CA SER A 53 18.52 9.92 -7.98
C SER A 53 18.22 10.48 -9.38
N SER A 54 17.05 11.06 -9.63
CA SER A 54 16.77 11.84 -10.85
C SER A 54 15.43 12.59 -10.82
N ASP A 55 15.31 13.70 -11.56
CA ASP A 55 14.05 14.43 -11.83
C ASP A 55 13.00 13.64 -12.65
N HIS A 56 13.28 12.39 -12.99
CA HIS A 56 12.44 11.55 -13.85
C HIS A 56 11.86 10.37 -13.06
N PHE A 57 10.61 10.03 -13.35
CA PHE A 57 9.97 8.83 -12.81
C PHE A 57 10.77 7.58 -13.25
N PRO A 58 11.05 6.61 -12.35
CA PRO A 58 11.88 5.45 -12.67
C PRO A 58 11.28 4.60 -13.78
N GLN A 59 12.11 3.87 -14.55
CA GLN A 59 11.64 3.00 -15.64
C GLN A 59 10.87 1.75 -15.17
N SER A 60 11.15 1.31 -13.95
CA SER A 60 10.46 0.20 -13.31
C SER A 60 10.30 0.49 -11.83
N VAL A 61 9.18 0.04 -11.28
CA VAL A 61 8.92 0.08 -9.84
C VAL A 61 8.98 -1.35 -9.32
N LYS A 62 9.45 -1.51 -8.09
CA LYS A 62 9.59 -2.78 -7.38
C LYS A 62 8.91 -2.67 -6.03
N LEU A 63 8.27 -3.74 -5.61
CA LEU A 63 7.87 -3.95 -4.23
C LEU A 63 8.48 -5.24 -3.70
N LYS A 64 8.78 -5.26 -2.41
CA LYS A 64 9.31 -6.42 -1.68
C LYS A 64 8.62 -6.54 -0.33
N PHE A 65 8.28 -7.74 0.12
CA PHE A 65 7.64 -7.95 1.42
C PHE A 65 8.08 -9.26 2.05
N PHE A 66 7.90 -9.36 3.37
CA PHE A 66 8.19 -10.57 4.14
C PHE A 66 6.91 -11.38 4.38
N LEU A 67 7.04 -12.70 4.40
CA LEU A 67 6.01 -13.62 4.87
C LEU A 67 6.61 -14.55 5.94
N GLU A 68 5.96 -14.69 7.09
CA GLU A 68 6.38 -15.65 8.12
C GLU A 68 6.06 -17.09 7.71
N ASP A 69 4.89 -17.27 7.08
CA ASP A 69 4.33 -18.55 6.66
C ASP A 69 3.74 -18.45 5.24
N PRO A 70 3.38 -19.58 4.60
CA PRO A 70 2.68 -19.54 3.32
C PRO A 70 1.28 -18.93 3.44
N HIS A 71 1.00 -17.90 2.63
CA HIS A 71 -0.29 -17.21 2.57
C HIS A 71 -0.81 -17.07 1.15
N ALA A 72 -2.13 -16.96 0.99
CA ALA A 72 -2.70 -16.39 -0.23
C ALA A 72 -2.47 -14.87 -0.20
N VAL A 73 -1.88 -14.30 -1.25
CA VAL A 73 -1.45 -12.89 -1.26
C VAL A 73 -2.18 -12.10 -2.33
N TYR A 74 -2.71 -10.95 -1.95
CA TYR A 74 -3.39 -10.01 -2.83
C TYR A 74 -2.71 -8.65 -2.78
N VAL A 75 -2.03 -8.29 -3.86
CA VAL A 75 -1.32 -7.02 -3.99
C VAL A 75 -2.21 -5.99 -4.66
N THR A 76 -2.25 -4.78 -4.10
CA THR A 76 -2.82 -3.58 -4.72
C THR A 76 -1.80 -2.45 -4.64
N VAL A 77 -1.63 -1.72 -5.75
CA VAL A 77 -0.86 -0.47 -5.81
C VAL A 77 -1.77 0.61 -6.39
N ARG A 78 -1.85 1.76 -5.74
CA ARG A 78 -2.75 2.85 -6.12
C ARG A 78 -2.24 4.18 -5.56
N GLU A 79 -2.73 5.29 -6.07
CA GLU A 79 -2.42 6.60 -5.47
C GLU A 79 -2.96 6.67 -4.03
N LEU A 80 -2.19 7.28 -3.11
CA LEU A 80 -2.62 7.54 -1.74
C LEU A 80 -3.76 8.58 -1.69
N ASP A 81 -3.63 9.67 -2.46
CA ASP A 81 -4.70 10.63 -2.73
C ASP A 81 -4.98 10.67 -4.24
N TYR A 82 -6.16 10.22 -4.67
CA TYR A 82 -6.46 10.06 -6.09
C TYR A 82 -6.41 11.39 -6.84
N GLN A 83 -5.50 11.48 -7.81
CA GLN A 83 -5.42 12.54 -8.81
C GLN A 83 -5.78 11.99 -10.18
N THR A 84 -5.21 10.83 -10.54
CA THR A 84 -5.41 10.18 -11.83
C THR A 84 -6.20 8.88 -11.73
N TYR A 85 -6.40 8.35 -10.51
CA TYR A 85 -7.02 7.05 -10.26
C TYR A 85 -6.23 5.87 -10.84
N TYR A 86 -4.90 6.00 -10.86
CA TYR A 86 -4.01 4.89 -11.16
C TYR A 86 -4.25 3.71 -10.20
N TRP A 87 -4.29 2.51 -10.78
CA TRP A 87 -4.52 1.27 -10.07
C TRP A 87 -3.76 0.11 -10.71
N LEU A 88 -3.13 -0.70 -9.86
CA LEU A 88 -2.57 -2.00 -10.20
C LEU A 88 -3.02 -3.04 -9.17
N ASP A 89 -3.50 -4.19 -9.64
CA ASP A 89 -3.93 -5.31 -8.79
C ASP A 89 -3.91 -6.63 -9.58
N LYS A 90 -4.52 -7.68 -9.02
CA LYS A 90 -4.61 -9.03 -9.62
C LYS A 90 -3.24 -9.57 -10.02
N VAL A 91 -2.23 -9.28 -9.21
CA VAL A 91 -0.86 -9.75 -9.40
C VAL A 91 -0.82 -11.27 -9.25
N GLN A 92 -0.33 -11.92 -10.29
CA GLN A 92 0.00 -13.33 -10.35
C GLN A 92 1.49 -13.42 -10.67
N PRO A 93 2.34 -13.63 -9.67
CA PRO A 93 3.79 -13.66 -9.88
C PRO A 93 4.19 -14.85 -10.77
N ALA A 94 5.36 -14.75 -11.41
CA ALA A 94 5.91 -15.87 -12.18
C ALA A 94 6.25 -17.07 -11.28
N GLU A 95 6.70 -16.80 -10.05
CA GLU A 95 6.95 -17.80 -9.01
C GLU A 95 5.99 -17.57 -7.84
N PRO A 96 5.41 -18.62 -7.24
CA PRO A 96 4.54 -18.46 -6.08
C PRO A 96 5.24 -17.73 -4.92
N TRP A 97 4.46 -16.94 -4.18
CA TRP A 97 4.94 -16.32 -2.94
C TRP A 97 5.37 -17.39 -1.93
N SER A 98 6.43 -17.10 -1.18
CA SER A 98 7.03 -18.05 -0.24
C SER A 98 7.49 -17.37 1.05
N PRO A 99 7.60 -18.12 2.17
CA PRO A 99 8.07 -17.57 3.45
C PRO A 99 9.47 -16.95 3.34
N GLY A 100 9.64 -15.75 3.89
CA GLY A 100 10.87 -14.96 3.80
C GLY A 100 10.72 -13.67 2.98
N PHE A 101 11.84 -13.01 2.71
CA PHE A 101 11.88 -11.71 2.03
C PHE A 101 12.03 -11.78 0.51
N GLN A 102 12.14 -12.97 -0.09
CA GLN A 102 12.35 -13.15 -1.53
C GLN A 102 11.17 -12.67 -2.39
N ASN A 103 10.00 -12.40 -1.79
CA ASN A 103 8.79 -11.97 -2.48
C ASN A 103 8.98 -10.57 -3.08
N THR A 104 9.45 -10.52 -4.32
CA THR A 104 9.67 -9.29 -5.08
C THR A 104 8.77 -9.29 -6.31
N PHE A 105 8.02 -8.21 -6.48
CA PHE A 105 7.29 -7.94 -7.71
C PHE A 105 7.86 -6.68 -8.35
N SER A 106 8.05 -6.70 -9.66
CA SER A 106 8.45 -5.50 -10.41
C SER A 106 7.56 -5.31 -11.62
N TRP A 107 7.29 -4.06 -11.98
CA TRP A 107 6.53 -3.73 -13.18
C TRP A 107 7.10 -2.49 -13.87
N PRO A 108 7.00 -2.40 -15.20
CA PRO A 108 7.44 -1.22 -15.94
C PRO A 108 6.48 -0.06 -15.69
N SER A 109 7.01 1.15 -15.55
CA SER A 109 6.20 2.36 -15.35
C SER A 109 5.82 3.06 -16.66
N GLN A 110 6.61 2.84 -17.72
CA GLN A 110 6.47 3.50 -19.02
C GLN A 110 5.09 3.36 -19.66
N PRO A 111 4.39 2.20 -19.57
CA PRO A 111 3.07 2.06 -20.19
C PRO A 111 1.95 2.87 -19.54
N VAL A 112 2.04 3.15 -18.22
CA VAL A 112 0.97 3.83 -17.48
C VAL A 112 1.52 4.99 -16.66
N LEU A 113 2.26 4.70 -15.58
CA LEU A 113 2.71 5.71 -14.61
C LEU A 113 3.43 6.91 -15.24
N GLN A 114 4.30 6.70 -16.23
CA GLN A 114 4.99 7.81 -16.92
C GLN A 114 4.10 8.62 -17.86
N GLN A 115 2.95 8.08 -18.26
CA GLN A 115 1.97 8.73 -19.15
C GLN A 115 0.89 9.50 -18.38
N LEU A 116 0.83 9.35 -17.05
CA LEU A 116 -0.19 9.99 -16.22
C LEU A 116 -0.04 11.52 -16.20
N THR A 117 -1.19 12.21 -16.24
CA THR A 117 -1.28 13.67 -16.09
C THR A 117 -2.41 14.01 -15.11
N PRO A 118 -2.14 14.71 -13.99
CA PRO A 118 -0.82 15.16 -13.53
C PRO A 118 0.18 14.02 -13.30
N LYS A 119 1.48 14.34 -13.33
CA LYS A 119 2.53 13.36 -13.02
C LYS A 119 2.40 12.91 -11.57
N VAL A 120 2.52 11.61 -11.35
CA VAL A 120 2.49 10.96 -10.03
C VAL A 120 3.93 10.79 -9.53
N ASP A 121 4.19 11.09 -8.27
CA ASP A 121 5.44 10.71 -7.61
C ASP A 121 5.40 9.23 -7.20
N LEU A 122 6.53 8.53 -7.22
CA LEU A 122 6.60 7.15 -6.73
C LEU A 122 6.10 7.05 -5.29
N TYR A 123 6.41 8.03 -4.45
CA TYR A 123 6.07 8.04 -3.03
C TYR A 123 4.66 8.57 -2.74
N ASP A 124 3.93 8.99 -3.77
CA ASP A 124 2.48 9.19 -3.73
C ASP A 124 1.70 7.89 -4.00
N LEU A 125 2.39 6.79 -4.33
CA LEU A 125 1.79 5.47 -4.46
C LEU A 125 1.72 4.77 -3.09
N GLY A 126 0.54 4.23 -2.79
CA GLY A 126 0.33 3.27 -1.72
C GLY A 126 0.42 1.84 -2.22
N VAL A 127 0.92 0.95 -1.35
CA VAL A 127 0.96 -0.48 -1.58
C VAL A 127 0.26 -1.18 -0.43
N LEU A 128 -0.64 -2.10 -0.77
CA LEU A 128 -1.29 -2.96 0.20
C LEU A 128 -1.15 -4.42 -0.23
N VAL A 129 -0.59 -5.23 0.66
CA VAL A 129 -0.41 -6.67 0.47
C VAL A 129 -1.29 -7.38 1.50
N ARG A 130 -2.51 -7.77 1.10
CA ARG A 130 -3.43 -8.50 1.97
C ARG A 130 -3.11 -9.99 1.96
N LEU A 131 -3.29 -10.63 3.12
CA LEU A 131 -3.09 -12.05 3.33
C LEU A 131 -4.45 -12.72 3.54
N ASP A 132 -4.66 -13.85 2.89
CA ASP A 132 -5.79 -14.78 3.02
C ASP A 132 -7.18 -14.23 2.63
N ALA A 133 -7.34 -12.91 2.47
CA ALA A 133 -8.57 -12.26 2.04
C ALA A 133 -8.29 -11.09 1.09
N GLU A 134 -8.89 -11.13 -0.11
CA GLU A 134 -8.72 -10.05 -1.09
C GLU A 134 -9.50 -8.77 -0.72
N SER A 135 -10.70 -8.96 -0.15
CA SER A 135 -11.63 -7.86 0.13
C SER A 135 -11.36 -7.23 1.50
N PRO A 136 -11.54 -5.90 1.65
CA PRO A 136 -11.42 -5.23 2.95
C PRO A 136 -12.39 -5.83 3.99
N SER A 137 -11.96 -5.86 5.24
CA SER A 137 -12.73 -6.34 6.39
C SER A 137 -12.34 -5.55 7.63
N SER A 138 -13.11 -5.61 8.71
CA SER A 138 -12.74 -4.96 9.99
C SER A 138 -11.49 -5.56 10.65
N LEU A 139 -11.11 -6.78 10.25
CA LEU A 139 -9.89 -7.47 10.62
C LEU A 139 -9.09 -7.74 9.34
N GLU A 140 -7.96 -7.08 9.16
CA GLU A 140 -7.07 -7.34 8.02
C GLU A 140 -5.76 -7.95 8.48
N ARG A 141 -5.28 -8.95 7.74
CA ARG A 141 -3.91 -9.47 7.86
C ARG A 141 -3.13 -8.94 6.67
N VAL A 142 -2.01 -8.30 6.91
CA VAL A 142 -1.23 -7.63 5.86
C VAL A 142 0.26 -7.88 6.03
N ALA A 143 0.98 -7.93 4.91
CA ALA A 143 2.43 -7.87 4.88
C ALA A 143 2.87 -6.44 4.57
N PRO A 144 3.59 -5.75 5.47
CA PRO A 144 4.18 -4.46 5.14
C PRO A 144 5.12 -4.57 3.94
N ALA A 145 5.01 -3.64 3.00
CA ALA A 145 5.79 -3.66 1.76
C ALA A 145 6.89 -2.59 1.75
N LEU A 146 7.99 -2.91 1.10
CA LEU A 146 9.01 -1.96 0.66
C LEU A 146 8.66 -1.54 -0.76
N LEU A 147 8.67 -0.25 -1.06
CA LEU A 147 8.49 0.29 -2.42
C LEU A 147 9.77 1.02 -2.84
N PHE A 148 10.34 0.63 -3.98
CA PHE A 148 11.63 1.12 -4.45
C PHE A 148 11.78 0.92 -5.97
N HIS A 149 12.85 1.43 -6.55
CA HIS A 149 13.15 1.36 -7.98
C HIS A 149 14.60 0.94 -8.28
N GLN A 150 15.59 1.29 -7.46
CA GLN A 150 16.96 0.76 -7.56
C GLN A 150 17.16 -0.34 -6.52
N ASP A 151 17.36 0.06 -5.26
CA ASP A 151 17.86 -0.78 -4.16
C ASP A 151 16.92 -0.72 -2.95
N ALA A 152 16.56 -1.90 -2.43
CA ALA A 152 15.84 -2.00 -1.18
C ALA A 152 16.77 -1.67 0.01
N PRO A 153 16.25 -1.12 1.12
CA PRO A 153 17.04 -0.92 2.32
C PRO A 153 17.46 -2.28 2.91
N SER A 154 18.56 -2.29 3.65
CA SER A 154 18.99 -3.46 4.41
C SER A 154 18.21 -3.65 5.71
N VAL A 155 17.66 -2.57 6.26
CA VAL A 155 16.95 -2.53 7.54
C VAL A 155 15.66 -1.72 7.42
N VAL A 156 14.57 -2.23 7.99
CA VAL A 156 13.31 -1.50 8.17
C VAL A 156 13.32 -0.79 9.51
N THR A 157 13.17 0.54 9.51
CA THR A 157 13.20 1.37 10.73
C THR A 157 11.83 1.80 11.22
N GLY A 158 10.79 1.61 10.42
CA GLY A 158 9.43 2.02 10.75
C GLY A 158 8.44 1.67 9.66
N TYR A 159 7.20 2.05 9.86
CA TYR A 159 6.09 1.78 8.94
C TYR A 159 5.12 2.96 8.86
N PHE A 160 4.57 3.16 7.66
CA PHE A 160 3.46 4.05 7.39
C PHE A 160 2.21 3.24 7.08
N PHE A 161 1.19 3.41 7.92
CA PHE A 161 -0.14 2.88 7.69
C PHE A 161 -1.05 4.01 7.21
N THR A 162 -1.41 4.01 5.94
CA THR A 162 -2.27 5.05 5.37
C THR A 162 -3.70 4.56 5.26
N PHE A 163 -4.61 5.35 5.80
CA PHE A 163 -6.05 5.09 5.85
C PHE A 163 -6.84 6.22 5.20
N LYS A 164 -8.11 5.95 4.92
CA LYS A 164 -9.10 6.95 4.52
C LYS A 164 -10.42 6.65 5.21
N THR A 165 -11.14 7.68 5.62
CA THR A 165 -12.47 7.53 6.20
C THR A 165 -13.56 7.91 5.20
N GLY A 166 -14.70 7.23 5.27
CA GLY A 166 -15.90 7.59 4.49
C GLY A 166 -16.59 8.87 4.99
N GLU A 167 -16.42 9.17 6.28
CA GLU A 167 -16.99 10.35 6.95
C GLU A 167 -15.91 11.10 7.76
N ASP A 168 -16.23 12.31 8.21
CA ASP A 168 -15.39 13.01 9.18
C ASP A 168 -15.36 12.22 10.49
N ALA A 169 -14.18 11.95 11.04
CA ALA A 169 -14.04 11.04 12.17
C ALA A 169 -13.05 11.56 13.22
N ARG A 170 -13.30 11.22 14.49
CA ARG A 170 -12.28 11.24 15.54
C ARG A 170 -11.77 9.82 15.72
N LEU A 171 -10.45 9.65 15.69
CA LEU A 171 -9.81 8.34 15.71
C LEU A 171 -8.69 8.27 16.74
N PHE A 172 -8.43 7.06 17.21
CA PHE A 172 -7.34 6.67 18.08
C PHE A 172 -6.68 5.42 17.51
N ALA A 173 -5.39 5.49 17.28
CA ALA A 173 -4.57 4.39 16.81
C ALA A 173 -3.67 3.89 17.93
N THR A 174 -3.52 2.59 18.05
CA THR A 174 -2.59 1.95 18.98
C THR A 174 -1.89 0.80 18.28
N ILE A 175 -0.58 0.69 18.48
CA ILE A 175 0.20 -0.47 18.03
C ILE A 175 0.63 -1.24 19.26
N ARG A 176 0.42 -2.55 19.24
CA ARG A 176 0.81 -3.45 20.32
C ARG A 176 1.55 -4.66 19.78
N GLN A 177 2.50 -5.16 20.55
CA GLN A 177 3.10 -6.45 20.30
C GLN A 177 2.09 -7.56 20.66
N GLU A 178 1.83 -8.50 19.75
CA GLU A 178 0.74 -9.46 19.93
C GLU A 178 1.01 -10.43 21.09
N SER A 179 2.26 -10.89 21.24
CA SER A 179 2.65 -11.89 22.23
C SER A 179 2.57 -11.39 23.69
N THR A 180 2.87 -10.11 23.91
CA THR A 180 2.94 -9.51 25.26
C THR A 180 1.75 -8.60 25.55
N GLY A 181 1.05 -8.12 24.51
CA GLY A 181 0.05 -7.07 24.61
C GLY A 181 0.63 -5.68 24.93
N GLN A 182 1.95 -5.53 24.95
CA GLN A 182 2.61 -4.27 25.26
C GLN A 182 2.29 -3.22 24.19
N GLU A 183 1.88 -2.03 24.62
CA GLU A 183 1.72 -0.88 23.74
C GLU A 183 3.08 -0.32 23.33
N MET A 184 3.27 -0.20 22.01
CA MET A 184 4.50 0.29 21.39
C MET A 184 4.36 1.73 20.92
N ASP A 185 3.17 2.11 20.45
CA ASP A 185 2.87 3.46 19.99
C ASP A 185 1.37 3.75 20.10
N SER A 186 1.02 5.03 20.26
CA SER A 186 -0.37 5.48 20.16
C SER A 186 -0.49 6.91 19.64
N GLN A 187 -1.52 7.12 18.80
CA GLN A 187 -1.76 8.39 18.13
C GLN A 187 -3.24 8.77 18.20
N THR A 188 -3.52 10.03 18.56
CA THR A 188 -4.88 10.55 18.61
C THR A 188 -5.12 11.54 17.48
N PHE A 189 -6.18 11.31 16.71
CA PHE A 189 -6.62 12.19 15.64
C PHE A 189 -7.95 12.84 16.03
N ARG A 190 -7.89 14.12 16.42
CA ARG A 190 -9.09 14.87 16.85
C ARG A 190 -10.14 14.97 15.74
N ARG A 191 -9.70 15.11 14.50
CA ARG A 191 -10.55 15.14 13.30
C ARG A 191 -9.75 14.70 12.08
N LYS A 192 -10.26 13.71 11.35
CA LYS A 192 -9.89 13.38 9.97
C LYS A 192 -11.06 13.68 9.07
N ARG A 193 -10.78 14.27 7.91
CA ARG A 193 -11.82 14.66 6.96
C ARG A 193 -12.19 13.47 6.08
N ALA A 194 -13.48 13.34 5.81
CA ALA A 194 -14.01 12.36 4.88
C ALA A 194 -13.23 12.40 3.56
N GLY A 195 -12.88 11.23 3.07
CA GLY A 195 -12.27 11.05 1.76
C GLY A 195 -10.81 11.50 1.64
N ARG A 196 -10.20 12.06 2.70
CA ARG A 196 -8.77 12.45 2.67
C ARG A 196 -7.92 11.38 3.34
N PRO A 197 -6.83 10.94 2.69
CA PRO A 197 -5.93 9.99 3.30
C PRO A 197 -5.25 10.60 4.54
N PHE A 198 -4.91 9.75 5.50
CA PHE A 198 -4.09 10.10 6.65
C PHE A 198 -3.20 8.92 7.03
N THR A 199 -2.04 9.21 7.59
CA THR A 199 -1.03 8.21 7.90
C THR A 199 -0.78 8.13 9.40
N ILE A 200 -0.63 6.91 9.89
CA ILE A 200 -0.05 6.57 11.19
C ILE A 200 1.39 6.14 10.92
N HIS A 201 2.34 6.82 11.55
CA HIS A 201 3.76 6.49 11.44
C HIS A 201 4.22 5.77 12.71
N TRP A 202 4.79 4.57 12.57
CA TRP A 202 5.38 3.83 13.68
C TRP A 202 6.89 3.70 13.50
N GLU A 203 7.67 4.26 14.44
CA GLU A 203 9.11 4.04 14.53
C GLU A 203 9.37 2.68 15.18
N ALA A 204 9.89 1.72 14.40
CA ALA A 204 10.07 0.33 14.79
C ALA A 204 11.55 -0.07 14.97
N LYS A 205 12.47 0.90 14.98
CA LYS A 205 13.93 0.65 15.02
C LYS A 205 14.39 -0.22 16.21
N GLU A 206 13.70 -0.11 17.34
CA GLU A 206 14.00 -0.84 18.58
C GLU A 206 12.98 -1.96 18.88
N ALA A 207 12.07 -2.23 17.95
CA ALA A 207 11.06 -3.26 18.11
C ALA A 207 11.66 -4.64 17.81
N ASP A 208 11.28 -5.65 18.60
CA ASP A 208 11.70 -7.03 18.33
C ASP A 208 10.97 -7.57 17.09
N PRO A 209 11.62 -8.42 16.26
CA PRO A 209 10.94 -9.11 15.18
C PRO A 209 9.77 -9.94 15.72
N GLY A 210 8.63 -9.92 15.03
CA GLY A 210 7.45 -10.67 15.45
C GLY A 210 6.12 -10.06 15.01
N PRO A 211 5.01 -10.65 15.46
CA PRO A 211 3.68 -10.16 15.14
C PRO A 211 3.25 -8.96 16.01
N TYR A 212 2.59 -8.02 15.35
CA TYR A 212 2.04 -6.80 15.94
C TYR A 212 0.60 -6.57 15.46
N ILE A 213 -0.16 -5.84 16.28
CA ILE A 213 -1.53 -5.45 15.98
C ILE A 213 -1.61 -3.93 16.02
N LEU A 214 -2.10 -3.33 14.93
CA LEU A 214 -2.56 -1.95 14.90
C LEU A 214 -4.08 -1.93 15.05
N THR A 215 -4.57 -1.29 16.12
CA THR A 215 -5.99 -1.05 16.33
C THR A 215 -6.30 0.41 16.05
N LEU A 216 -7.26 0.66 15.17
CA LEU A 216 -7.80 1.98 14.87
C LEU A 216 -9.26 2.01 15.32
N SER A 217 -9.57 2.81 16.34
CA SER A 217 -10.91 2.93 16.91
C SER A 217 -11.35 4.39 16.96
N GLY A 218 -12.65 4.64 17.08
CA GLY A 218 -13.18 5.98 17.18
C GLY A 218 -14.65 6.07 16.83
N PHE A 219 -15.06 7.24 16.31
CA PHE A 219 -16.44 7.46 15.90
C PHE A 219 -16.54 8.50 14.78
N SER A 220 -17.58 8.36 13.97
CA SER A 220 -18.00 9.36 13.00
C SER A 220 -18.51 10.61 13.72
N LEU A 221 -18.10 11.79 13.25
CA LEU A 221 -18.53 13.08 13.80
C LEU A 221 -19.92 13.51 13.31
N SER A 222 -20.44 12.91 12.23
CA SER A 222 -21.79 13.16 11.72
C SER A 222 -22.84 12.26 12.36
N THR A 223 -22.53 10.97 12.52
CA THR A 223 -23.50 9.94 12.93
C THR A 223 -23.28 9.41 14.34
N ASN A 224 -22.14 9.72 14.97
CA ASN A 224 -21.66 9.10 16.21
C ASN A 224 -21.52 7.56 16.12
N GLN A 225 -21.56 6.98 14.92
CA GLN A 225 -21.32 5.56 14.72
C GLN A 225 -19.88 5.21 15.10
N THR A 226 -19.71 4.15 15.89
CA THR A 226 -18.38 3.63 16.23
C THR A 226 -17.65 3.13 14.98
N LEU A 227 -16.37 3.47 14.90
CA LEU A 227 -15.45 3.00 13.88
C LEU A 227 -14.42 2.11 14.57
N SER A 228 -14.15 0.94 14.00
CA SER A 228 -13.14 0.02 14.50
C SER A 228 -12.53 -0.75 13.34
N GLN A 229 -11.20 -0.83 13.33
CA GLN A 229 -10.40 -1.55 12.37
C GLN A 229 -9.20 -2.15 13.09
N GLU A 230 -8.90 -3.40 12.83
CA GLU A 230 -7.77 -4.12 13.40
C GLU A 230 -6.90 -4.68 12.28
N ILE A 231 -5.60 -4.40 12.33
CA ILE A 231 -4.62 -4.78 11.32
C ILE A 231 -3.54 -5.63 11.99
N HIS A 232 -3.44 -6.88 11.56
CA HIS A 232 -2.40 -7.83 11.96
C HIS A 232 -1.27 -7.79 10.95
N PHE A 233 -0.04 -7.67 11.42
CA PHE A 233 1.14 -7.61 10.57
C PHE A 233 2.39 -8.10 11.28
N TYR A 234 3.39 -8.54 10.52
CA TYR A 234 4.67 -9.00 11.05
C TYR A 234 5.76 -7.95 10.85
N HIS A 235 6.47 -7.59 11.92
CA HIS A 235 7.68 -6.77 11.83
C HIS A 235 8.89 -7.68 11.65
N GLN A 236 9.58 -7.52 10.51
CA GLN A 236 10.89 -8.13 10.27
C GLN A 236 11.89 -7.01 9.89
N PRO A 237 12.82 -6.63 10.78
CA PRO A 237 13.72 -5.50 10.55
C PRO A 237 14.79 -5.80 9.50
N ALA A 238 15.38 -7.00 9.50
CA ALA A 238 16.45 -7.36 8.56
C ALA A 238 15.89 -7.86 7.22
N VAL A 239 16.15 -7.12 6.14
CA VAL A 239 15.63 -7.39 4.78
C VAL A 239 16.43 -8.47 4.04
N ASN A 240 17.71 -8.61 4.39
CA ASN A 240 18.62 -9.64 3.89
C ASN A 240 19.31 -10.29 5.11
N PRO A 241 18.64 -11.21 5.82
CA PRO A 241 19.23 -11.93 6.95
C PRO A 241 20.29 -12.96 6.52
#